data_AF-V9TIM5-F1
#
_entry.id   AF-V9TIM5-F1
#
_cell.length_a   1.000
_cell.length_b   1.000
_cell.length_c   1.000
_cell.angle_alpha   90.00
_cell.angle_beta   90.00
_cell.angle_gamma   90.00
#
_symmetry.space_group_name_H-M   'P 1'
#
loop_
_entity.id
_entity.type
_entity.pdbx_description
1 polymer ?
#
loop_
_entity_poly.entity_id
_entity_poly.type
_entity_poly.pdbx_seq_one_letter_code
_entity_poly.pdbx_strand_id
1 'polypeptide(L)' 'NPADSMPGTIRGDFAVHVGRNICHGSDAVESANQEIALWFKPEELTAWESAQKDWVYE' A
#
# COMPACT_ATOMS: atom_id res chain seq x y z
N ASN A 1 2.82 -12.68 8.75
CA ASN A 1 2.73 -14.00 8.06
C ASN A 1 1.36 -14.09 7.42
N PRO A 2 1.17 -14.62 6.19
CA PRO A 2 -0.17 -14.87 5.65
C PRO A 2 -1.08 -15.65 6.61
N ALA A 3 -0.55 -16.65 7.31
CA ALA A 3 -1.32 -17.43 8.30
C ALA A 3 -1.83 -16.60 9.50
N ASP A 4 -1.25 -15.43 9.78
CA ASP A 4 -1.69 -14.52 10.84
C ASP A 4 -2.63 -13.43 10.30
N SER A 5 -2.87 -13.38 8.99
CA SER A 5 -3.68 -12.35 8.36
C SER A 5 -5.16 -12.75 8.41
N MET A 6 -6.03 -11.78 8.70
CA MET A 6 -7.48 -12.06 8.73
C MET A 6 -8.02 -12.37 7.32
N PRO A 7 -9.06 -13.22 7.20
CA PRO A 7 -9.81 -13.38 5.96
C PRO A 7 -10.32 -12.03 5.43
N GLY A 8 -10.35 -11.86 4.11
CA GLY A 8 -10.69 -10.59 3.44
C GLY A 8 -9.49 -9.64 3.25
N THR A 9 -8.36 -9.89 3.91
CA THR A 9 -7.12 -9.16 3.62
C THR A 9 -6.40 -9.78 2.44
N ILE A 10 -5.63 -8.98 1.69
CA ILE A 10 -4.87 -9.45 0.52
C ILE A 10 -4.01 -10.68 0.86
N ARG A 11 -3.30 -10.67 1.99
CA ARG A 11 -2.42 -11.78 2.37
C ARG A 11 -3.19 -12.98 2.93
N GLY A 12 -4.30 -12.75 3.63
CA GLY A 12 -5.14 -13.84 4.16
C GLY A 12 -5.81 -14.64 3.05
N ASP A 13 -6.26 -13.97 1.99
CA ASP A 13 -7.02 -14.62 0.91
C ASP A 13 -6.13 -15.20 -0.18
N PHE A 14 -4.95 -14.61 -0.43
CA PHE A 14 -4.16 -14.92 -1.63
C PHE A 14 -2.76 -15.48 -1.37
N ALA A 15 -2.28 -15.54 -0.12
CA ALA A 15 -0.93 -16.03 0.18
C ALA A 15 -0.92 -17.16 1.22
N VAL A 16 0.09 -18.03 1.10
CA VAL A 16 0.32 -19.13 2.06
C VAL A 16 1.68 -18.98 2.76
N HIS A 17 2.72 -18.60 2.02
CA HIS A 17 4.08 -18.53 2.54
C HIS A 17 4.53 -17.10 2.85
N VAL A 18 5.22 -16.91 3.98
CA VAL A 18 5.78 -15.60 4.38
C VAL A 18 6.65 -14.98 3.28
N GLY A 19 7.52 -15.76 2.65
CA GLY A 19 8.41 -15.29 1.58
C GLY A 19 7.75 -15.13 0.21
N ARG A 20 6.44 -15.38 0.09
CA ARG A 20 5.63 -15.23 -1.13
C ARG A 20 4.27 -14.63 -0.75
N ASN A 21 4.31 -13.43 -0.17
CA ASN A 21 3.16 -12.76 0.44
C ASN A 21 2.58 -11.60 -0.40
N ILE A 22 2.86 -11.62 -1.71
CA ILE A 22 2.24 -10.80 -2.77
C ILE A 22 2.59 -9.31 -2.75
N CYS A 23 2.31 -8.60 -1.67
CA CYS A 23 2.43 -7.14 -1.61
C CYS A 23 3.41 -6.67 -0.53
N HIS A 24 4.00 -5.50 -0.76
CA HIS A 24 4.72 -4.69 0.22
C HIS A 24 3.90 -3.42 0.51
N GLY A 25 4.05 -2.88 1.71
CA GLY A 25 3.53 -1.58 2.10
C GLY A 25 4.45 -1.02 3.17
N SER A 26 4.79 0.27 3.05
CA SER A 26 5.66 0.96 4.01
C SER A 26 5.06 0.88 5.42
N ASP A 27 5.91 0.66 6.42
CA ASP A 27 5.50 0.36 7.79
C ASP A 27 5.27 1.61 8.66
N ALA A 28 5.70 2.79 8.20
CA ALA A 28 5.55 4.08 8.87
C ALA A 28 5.54 5.24 7.86
N VAL A 29 5.17 6.44 8.33
CA VAL A 29 5.23 7.67 7.50
C VAL A 29 6.68 8.00 7.09
N GLU A 30 7.63 7.82 8.01
CA GLU A 30 9.07 8.00 7.75
C GLU A 30 9.56 7.10 6.61
N SER A 31 9.28 5.78 6.70
CA SER A 31 9.69 4.81 5.69
C SER A 31 8.93 5.00 4.38
N ALA A 32 7.66 5.40 4.41
CA ALA A 32 6.90 5.74 3.21
C ALA A 32 7.56 6.89 2.43
N ASN A 33 7.95 7.97 3.09
CA ASN A 33 8.63 9.09 2.44
C ASN A 33 9.96 8.66 1.81
N GLN A 34 10.74 7.83 2.52
CA GLN A 34 12.01 7.30 2.01
C GLN A 34 11.81 6.36 0.81
N GLU A 35 10.87 5.42 0.90
CA GLU A 35 10.58 4.46 -0.17
C GLU A 35 9.99 5.12 -1.41
N ILE A 36 9.04 6.07 -1.26
CA ILE A 36 8.49 6.81 -2.40
C ILE A 36 9.61 7.52 -3.17
N ALA A 37 10.51 8.23 -2.46
CA ALA A 37 11.64 8.92 -3.08
C ALA A 37 12.71 7.97 -3.65
N LEU A 38 12.81 6.74 -3.14
CA LEU A 38 13.71 5.71 -3.66
C LEU A 38 13.21 5.14 -4.98
N TRP A 39 11.90 4.87 -5.09
CA TRP A 39 11.32 4.16 -6.24
C TRP A 39 10.80 5.08 -7.35
N PHE A 40 10.42 6.31 -7.03
CA PHE A 40 9.83 7.26 -7.97
C PHE A 40 10.57 8.59 -7.97
N LYS A 41 10.72 9.16 -9.15
CA LYS A 41 11.10 10.57 -9.31
C LYS A 41 9.89 11.47 -9.05
N PRO A 42 10.10 12.72 -8.62
CA PRO A 42 9.01 13.66 -8.38
C PRO A 42 8.08 13.84 -9.59
N GLU A 43 8.61 13.79 -10.82
CA GLU A 43 7.85 13.99 -12.05
C GLU A 43 6.96 12.79 -12.43
N GLU A 44 7.17 11.63 -11.82
CA GLU A 44 6.33 10.43 -12.01
C GLU A 44 5.07 10.47 -11.13
N LEU A 45 5.03 11.35 -10.12
CA LEU A 45 3.90 11.51 -9.21
C LEU A 45 2.88 12.49 -9.80
N THR A 46 1.70 11.99 -10.13
CA THR A 46 0.63 12.80 -10.72
C THR A 46 -0.31 13.36 -9.65
N ALA A 47 -0.39 14.69 -9.55
CA ALA A 47 -1.42 15.36 -8.77
C ALA A 47 -2.74 15.40 -9.56
N TRP A 48 -3.82 14.90 -8.97
CA TRP A 48 -5.16 14.91 -9.55
C TRP A 48 -6.21 15.00 -8.45
N GLU A 49 -7.43 15.39 -8.82
CA GLU A 49 -8.56 15.46 -7.91
C GLU A 49 -9.59 14.38 -8.23
N SER A 50 -9.89 13.54 -7.24
CA SER A 50 -10.91 12.49 -7.39
C SER A 50 -12.30 13.09 -7.33
N ALA A 51 -13.15 12.72 -8.29
CA ALA A 51 -14.58 13.04 -8.26
C ALA A 51 -15.30 12.44 -7.03
N GLN A 52 -14.67 11.49 -6.33
CA GLN A 52 -15.21 10.88 -5.12
C GLN A 52 -14.79 11.61 -3.83
N LYS A 53 -13.88 12.60 -3.91
CA LYS A 53 -13.26 13.25 -2.74
C LYS A 53 -14.30 13.73 -1.72
N ASP A 54 -15.34 14.41 -2.21
CA ASP A 54 -16.41 14.98 -1.36
C ASP A 54 -17.33 13.92 -0.74
N TRP A 55 -17.29 12.68 -1.22
CA TRP A 55 -18.04 11.55 -0.65
C TRP A 55 -17.23 10.80 0.41
N VAL A 56 -15.92 11.02 0.47
CA VAL A 56 -14.98 10.32 1.36
C VAL A 56 -14.65 11.16 2.60
N TYR A 57 -14.55 12.48 2.44
CA TYR A 57 -14.19 13.40 3.51
C TYR A 57 -15.33 14.38 3.79
N GLU A 58 -15.58 14.68 5.08
CA GLU A 58 -16.45 15.78 5.52
C GLU A 58 -15.76 17.14 5.36
#